data_AF-A0A9E5TF09-F1
#
_entry.id   AF-A0A9E5TF09-F1
#
_cell.length_a   1.000
_cell.length_b   1.000
_cell.length_c   1.000
_cell.angle_alpha   90.00
_cell.angle_beta   90.00
_cell.angle_gamma   90.00
#
_symmetry.space_group_name_H-M   'P 1'
#
loop_
_entity.id
_entity.type
_entity.pdbx_description
1 polymer ?
#
loop_
_entity_poly.entity_id
_entity_poly.type
_entity_poly.pdbx_seq_one_letter_code
_entity_poly.pdbx_strand_id
1 'polypeptide(L)' 'MARRRHSYYHGYYFEPTKPREAEGGIKARSKRGAFAKNWWATRWIEAMERLIDANRLRRGRTYARKGQVI' A
#
# COMPACT_ATOMS: atom_id res chain seq x y z
N MET A 1 -8.18 22.78 51.00
CA MET A 1 -8.55 23.20 49.63
C MET A 1 -7.73 22.40 48.62
N ALA A 2 -8.29 21.33 48.05
CA ALA A 2 -7.57 20.47 47.11
C ALA A 2 -7.64 21.05 45.69
N ARG A 3 -6.48 21.46 45.16
CA ARG A 3 -6.35 21.96 43.78
C ARG A 3 -6.60 20.80 42.81
N ARG A 4 -7.76 20.81 42.13
CA ARG A 4 -8.04 19.92 40.99
C ARG A 4 -6.98 20.19 39.91
N ARG A 5 -6.10 19.22 39.67
CA ARG A 5 -5.21 19.23 38.49
C ARG A 5 -6.07 18.92 37.27
N HIS A 6 -6.39 19.92 36.47
CA HIS A 6 -7.02 19.73 35.16
C HIS A 6 -5.95 19.23 34.18
N SER A 7 -6.11 18.00 33.70
CA SER A 7 -5.28 17.43 32.64
C SER A 7 -5.85 17.86 31.29
N TYR A 8 -5.15 18.76 30.59
CA TYR A 8 -5.55 19.35 29.31
C TYR A 8 -5.14 18.51 28.08
N TYR A 9 -4.94 17.21 28.22
CA TYR A 9 -4.64 16.33 27.08
C TYR A 9 -5.90 15.60 26.62
N HIS A 10 -6.84 16.35 26.03
CA HIS A 10 -7.99 15.76 25.34
C HIS A 10 -7.60 15.42 23.90
N GLY A 11 -7.79 14.16 23.53
CA GLY A 11 -7.17 13.51 22.38
C GLY A 11 -7.61 14.01 21.01
N TYR A 12 -6.62 14.40 20.22
CA TYR A 12 -6.72 14.47 18.75
C TYR A 12 -6.33 13.12 18.15
N TYR A 13 -7.20 12.11 18.28
CA TYR A 13 -7.04 10.88 17.51
C TYR A 13 -7.79 11.03 16.19
N PHE A 14 -7.06 11.16 15.08
CA PHE A 14 -7.65 11.03 13.76
C PHE A 14 -8.09 9.58 13.54
N GLU A 15 -9.32 9.38 13.06
CA GLU A 15 -9.79 8.05 12.67
C GLU A 15 -8.92 7.52 11.52
N PRO A 16 -8.41 6.28 11.61
CA PRO A 16 -7.65 5.68 10.51
C PRO A 16 -8.48 5.63 9.22
N THR A 17 -7.99 6.29 8.17
CA THR A 17 -8.64 6.24 6.85
C THR A 17 -8.26 4.95 6.11
N LYS A 18 -9.25 4.36 5.43
CA LYS A 18 -9.03 3.20 4.55
C LYS A 18 -8.82 3.69 3.11
N PRO A 19 -7.91 3.07 2.32
CA PRO A 19 -7.79 3.36 0.89
C PRO A 19 -9.12 3.15 0.17
N ARG A 20 -9.45 4.02 -0.79
CA ARG A 20 -10.62 3.84 -1.65
C ARG A 20 -10.40 2.62 -2.54
N GLU A 21 -11.39 1.74 -2.59
CA GLU A 21 -11.35 0.59 -3.49
C GLU A 21 -11.60 1.05 -4.94
N ALA A 22 -10.90 0.44 -5.89
CA ALA A 22 -11.12 0.70 -7.31
C ALA A 22 -12.27 -0.17 -7.82
N GLU A 23 -13.18 0.42 -8.59
CA GLU A 23 -14.22 -0.32 -9.30
C GLU A 23 -13.65 -0.86 -10.62
N GLY A 24 -13.82 -2.17 -10.88
CA GLY A 24 -13.34 -2.79 -12.12
C GLY A 24 -11.82 -2.91 -12.28
N GLY A 25 -11.04 -2.65 -11.23
CA GLY A 25 -9.58 -2.66 -11.32
C GLY A 25 -8.95 -4.02 -11.63
N ILE A 26 -7.81 -4.00 -12.31
CA ILE A 26 -7.04 -5.19 -12.69
C ILE A 26 -6.34 -5.75 -11.45
N LYS A 27 -6.59 -7.04 -11.17
CA LYS A 27 -6.02 -7.76 -10.04
C LYS A 27 -4.91 -8.70 -10.47
N ALA A 28 -3.79 -8.64 -9.75
CA ALA A 28 -2.68 -9.56 -9.94
C ALA A 28 -3.12 -11.00 -9.64
N ARG A 29 -2.71 -11.93 -10.50
CA ARG A 29 -2.95 -13.37 -10.31
C ARG A 29 -2.19 -13.95 -9.11
N SER A 30 -1.04 -13.36 -8.76
CA SER A 30 -0.19 -13.80 -7.65
C SER A 30 -0.62 -13.18 -6.33
N LYS A 31 -1.13 -14.00 -5.41
CA LYS A 31 -1.49 -13.57 -4.04
C LYS A 31 -0.29 -13.37 -3.13
N ARG A 32 0.78 -14.17 -3.29
CA ARG A 32 2.02 -14.15 -2.50
C ARG A 32 3.21 -14.62 -3.33
N GLY A 33 4.42 -14.31 -2.88
CA GLY A 33 5.66 -14.70 -3.57
C GLY A 33 5.88 -13.93 -4.87
N ALA A 34 6.51 -14.60 -5.84
CA ALA A 34 6.88 -14.02 -7.13
C ALA A 34 5.66 -13.49 -7.90
N PHE A 35 5.84 -12.34 -8.56
CA PHE A 35 4.80 -11.71 -9.38
C PHE A 35 4.78 -12.26 -10.81
N ALA A 36 5.95 -12.59 -11.35
CA ALA A 36 6.14 -13.15 -12.68
C ALA A 36 6.45 -14.65 -12.61
N LYS A 37 6.04 -15.39 -13.64
CA LYS A 37 6.35 -16.82 -13.85
C LYS A 37 7.10 -17.10 -15.15
N ASN A 38 7.05 -16.17 -16.10
CA ASN A 38 7.75 -16.31 -17.37
C ASN A 38 8.95 -15.36 -17.43
N TRP A 39 9.88 -15.68 -18.32
CA TRP A 39 11.13 -14.95 -18.47
C TRP A 39 10.90 -13.46 -18.77
N TRP A 40 10.01 -13.15 -19.72
CA TRP A 40 9.75 -11.78 -20.13
C TRP A 40 9.26 -10.89 -18.98
N ALA A 41 8.23 -11.34 -18.25
CA ALA A 41 7.67 -10.58 -17.13
C ALA A 41 8.69 -10.42 -15.98
N THR A 42 9.57 -11.41 -15.80
CA THR A 42 10.65 -11.32 -14.79
C THR A 42 11.65 -10.24 -15.18
N ARG A 43 12.13 -10.25 -16.43
CA ARG A 43 13.05 -9.22 -16.96
C ARG A 43 12.46 -7.82 -16.95
N TRP A 44 11.16 -7.70 -17.24
CA TRP A 44 10.45 -6.43 -17.15
C TRP A 44 10.43 -5.87 -15.72
N ILE A 45 10.10 -6.71 -14.73
CA ILE A 45 10.10 -6.29 -13.31
C ILE A 45 11.49 -5.89 -12.86
N GLU A 46 12.53 -6.65 -13.22
CA GLU A 46 13.93 -6.31 -12.91
C GLU A 46 14.35 -4.94 -13.46
N ALA A 47 13.91 -4.60 -14.68
CA ALA A 47 14.16 -3.29 -15.26
C ALA A 47 13.44 -2.19 -14.45
N MET A 48 12.16 -2.40 -14.10
CA MET A 48 11.41 -1.43 -13.29
C MET A 48 12.02 -1.22 -11.89
N GLU A 49 12.57 -2.26 -11.27
CA GLU A 49 13.23 -2.18 -9.96
C GLU A 49 14.50 -1.31 -9.97
N ARG A 50 15.12 -1.12 -11.14
CA ARG A 50 16.28 -0.23 -11.31
C ARG A 50 15.88 1.21 -11.65
N LEU A 51 14.74 1.39 -12.30
CA LEU A 51 14.32 2.69 -12.84
C LEU A 51 13.39 3.47 -11.91
N ILE A 52 12.71 2.80 -10.98
CA ILE A 52 11.64 3.39 -10.17
C ILE A 52 12.00 3.30 -8.68
N ASP A 53 11.56 4.30 -7.91
CA ASP A 53 11.63 4.28 -6.45
C ASP A 53 11.05 2.98 -5.86
N ALA A 54 11.84 2.33 -4.99
CA ALA A 54 11.51 1.04 -4.40
C ALA A 54 10.22 1.10 -3.56
N ASN A 55 9.95 2.22 -2.88
CA ASN A 55 8.75 2.38 -2.06
C ASN A 55 7.49 2.50 -2.92
N ARG A 56 7.57 3.19 -4.06
CA ARG A 56 6.50 3.22 -5.07
C ARG A 56 6.25 1.82 -5.63
N LEU A 57 7.28 1.06 -5.98
CA LEU A 57 7.12 -0.28 -6.52
C LEU A 57 6.49 -1.25 -5.50
N ARG A 58 6.89 -1.14 -4.22
CA ARG A 58 6.29 -1.90 -3.11
C ARG A 58 4.79 -1.60 -2.97
N ARG A 59 4.39 -0.33 -3.02
CA ARG A 59 2.97 0.07 -2.97
C ARG A 59 2.21 -0.42 -4.20
N GLY A 60 2.78 -0.29 -5.39
CA GLY A 60 2.20 -0.80 -6.64
C GLY A 60 1.89 -2.30 -6.57
N ARG A 61 2.81 -3.10 -6.02
CA ARG A 61 2.57 -4.54 -5.77
C ARG A 61 1.38 -4.79 -4.83
N THR A 62 1.23 -3.98 -3.80
CA THR A 62 0.08 -4.05 -2.88
C THR A 62 -1.22 -3.71 -3.59
N TYR A 63 -1.25 -2.64 -4.38
CA TYR A 63 -2.44 -2.23 -5.14
C TYR A 63 -2.82 -3.27 -6.20
N ALA A 64 -1.85 -3.76 -6.96
CA ALA A 64 -2.08 -4.83 -7.93
C ALA A 64 -2.67 -6.09 -7.27
N ARG A 65 -2.19 -6.49 -6.09
CA ARG A 65 -2.77 -7.62 -5.33
C ARG A 65 -4.17 -7.34 -4.81
N LYS A 66 -4.50 -6.09 -4.49
CA LYS A 66 -5.84 -5.69 -4.06
C LYS A 66 -6.83 -5.54 -5.22
N GLY A 67 -6.34 -5.42 -6.46
CA GLY A 67 -7.18 -5.11 -7.62
C GLY A 67 -7.40 -3.60 -7.79
N GLN A 68 -6.45 -2.79 -7.34
CA GLN A 68 -6.50 -1.32 -7.36
C GLN A 68 -5.66 -0.72 -8.49
N VAL A 69 -5.55 -1.41 -9.62
CA VAL A 69 -4.88 -0.90 -10.84
C VAL A 69 -5.96 -0.60 -11.85
N ILE A 70 -6.08 0.67 -12.25
CA ILE A 70 -7.04 1.17 -13.24
C ILE A 70 -6.36 1.38 -14.59
#